data_AF-A0A399D0X6-F1
#
_entry.id   AF-A0A399D0X6-F1
#
_cell.length_a   1.000
_cell.length_b   1.000
_cell.length_c   1.000
_cell.angle_alpha   90.00
_cell.angle_beta   90.00
_cell.angle_gamma   90.00
#
_symmetry.space_group_name_H-M   'P 1'
#
loop_
_entity.id
_entity.type
_entity.pdbx_description
1 polymer ?
#
loop_
_entity_poly.entity_id
_entity_poly.type
_entity_poly.pdbx_seq_one_letter_code
_entity_poly.pdbx_strand_id
1 'polypeptide(L)'
;MSNESLNIKLLVSSDTLKLSEVADFMIGLNVTNESDSPVYFNISETELYVNDKKNIAWDLAVQNGTIINLKVQPGKSKTVQWPLGDALFEQTGNIRVELRWKETVQRKEITVSK
;
A
#
# COMPACT_ATOMS: atom_id res chain seq x y z
N MET A 1 -21.88 -13.04 1.26
CA MET A 1 -21.12 -11.88 1.76
C MET A 1 -19.81 -12.42 2.25
N SER A 2 -18.72 -12.11 1.56
CA SER A 2 -17.36 -12.52 1.90
C SER A 2 -17.02 -11.90 3.26
N ASN A 3 -17.09 -12.68 4.34
CA ASN A 3 -16.59 -12.26 5.66
C ASN A 3 -15.05 -12.20 5.57
N GLU A 4 -14.52 -11.18 4.91
CA GLU A 4 -13.08 -10.95 4.93
C GLU A 4 -12.70 -10.46 6.33
N SER A 5 -12.12 -11.35 7.11
CA SER A 5 -11.61 -11.13 8.46
C SER A 5 -10.51 -10.06 8.57
N LEU A 6 -10.08 -9.51 7.43
CA LEU A 6 -9.00 -8.56 7.31
C LEU A 6 -9.50 -7.28 6.68
N ASN A 7 -9.20 -6.17 7.35
CA ASN A 7 -9.39 -4.82 6.82
C ASN A 7 -8.04 -4.28 6.37
N ILE A 8 -7.94 -3.90 5.09
CA ILE A 8 -6.71 -3.39 4.49
C ILE A 8 -6.90 -1.92 4.12
N LYS A 9 -5.96 -1.09 4.56
CA LYS A 9 -5.92 0.35 4.24
C LYS A 9 -4.63 0.69 3.53
N LEU A 10 -4.74 1.42 2.42
CA LEU A 10 -3.61 2.06 1.76
C LEU A 10 -3.09 3.21 2.63
N LEU A 11 -1.79 3.22 2.87
CA LEU A 11 -1.08 4.27 3.58
C LEU A 11 -0.16 5.03 2.63
N VAL A 12 -0.15 6.34 2.77
CA VAL A 12 0.75 7.27 2.08
C VAL A 12 1.29 8.24 3.12
N SER A 13 2.57 8.63 3.04
CA SER A 13 3.16 9.57 4.01
C SER A 13 2.62 10.99 3.85
N SER A 14 2.13 11.35 2.67
CA SER A 14 1.48 12.62 2.40
C SER A 14 0.48 12.53 1.25
N ASP A 15 -0.59 13.30 1.30
CA ASP A 15 -1.50 13.50 0.16
C ASP A 15 -1.02 14.67 -0.74
N THR A 16 0.03 15.40 -0.33
CA THR A 16 0.63 16.50 -1.12
C THR A 16 2.13 16.61 -0.84
N LEU A 17 2.96 16.71 -1.88
CA LEU A 17 4.40 16.84 -1.74
C LEU A 17 5.03 17.63 -2.89
N LYS A 18 6.26 18.11 -2.68
CA LYS A 18 7.09 18.67 -3.76
C LYS A 18 7.86 17.57 -4.47
N LEU A 19 8.24 17.83 -5.71
CA LEU A 19 9.05 16.91 -6.52
C LEU A 19 10.38 16.60 -5.82
N SER A 20 10.96 17.57 -5.12
CA SER A 20 12.19 17.41 -4.33
C SER A 20 12.04 16.48 -3.11
N GLU A 21 10.82 16.17 -2.69
CA GLU A 21 10.51 15.36 -1.51
C GLU A 21 10.05 13.94 -1.90
N VAL A 22 10.01 13.65 -3.20
CA VAL A 22 9.51 12.37 -3.74
C VAL A 22 10.36 11.20 -3.27
N ALA A 23 11.68 11.34 -3.18
CA ALA A 23 12.56 10.27 -2.71
C ALA A 23 12.19 9.74 -1.30
N ASP A 24 11.67 10.61 -0.42
CA ASP A 24 11.30 10.27 0.95
C ASP A 24 9.84 9.82 1.09
N PHE A 25 9.09 9.77 -0.01
CA PHE A 25 7.69 9.39 0.03
C PHE A 25 7.52 7.91 0.36
N MET A 26 6.79 7.64 1.45
CA MET A 26 6.50 6.31 1.94
C MET A 26 5.11 5.89 1.50
N ILE A 27 5.03 4.70 0.93
CA ILE A 27 3.75 4.03 0.63
C ILE A 27 3.69 2.70 1.36
N GLY A 28 2.49 2.26 1.69
CA GLY A 28 2.33 0.94 2.26
C GLY A 28 0.91 0.62 2.60
N LEU A 29 0.75 -0.24 3.59
CA LEU A 29 -0.57 -0.67 4.02
C LEU A 29 -0.62 -0.96 5.52
N ASN A 30 -1.81 -0.78 6.06
CA ASN A 30 -2.19 -1.28 7.37
C ASN A 30 -3.17 -2.43 7.19
N VAL A 31 -2.87 -3.57 7.81
CA VAL A 31 -3.76 -4.72 7.88
C VAL A 31 -4.27 -4.84 9.29
N THR A 32 -5.60 -4.83 9.47
CA THR A 32 -6.25 -5.06 10.75
C THR A 32 -6.98 -6.40 10.70
N ASN A 33 -6.74 -7.26 11.68
CA ASN A 33 -7.48 -8.51 11.83
C ASN A 33 -8.70 -8.28 12.72
N GLU A 34 -9.88 -8.38 12.12
CA GLU A 34 -11.17 -8.17 12.78
C GLU A 34 -11.80 -9.49 13.27
N SER A 35 -11.14 -10.63 13.05
CA SER A 35 -11.57 -11.92 13.60
C SER A 35 -11.09 -12.17 15.03
N ASP A 36 -11.55 -13.28 15.59
CA ASP A 36 -11.24 -13.83 16.90
C ASP A 36 -10.02 -14.78 16.89
N SER A 37 -9.42 -15.06 15.73
CA SER A 37 -8.27 -15.96 15.58
C SER A 37 -7.11 -15.30 14.83
N PRO A 38 -5.84 -15.71 15.05
CA PRO A 38 -4.71 -15.13 14.31
C PRO A 38 -4.81 -15.43 12.82
N VAL A 39 -4.60 -14.40 11.99
CA VAL A 39 -4.63 -14.52 10.52
C VAL A 39 -3.23 -14.30 9.95
N TYR A 40 -2.89 -15.06 8.92
CA TYR A 40 -1.69 -14.85 8.12
C TYR A 40 -2.07 -14.12 6.83
N PHE A 41 -1.50 -12.94 6.63
CA PHE A 41 -1.72 -12.12 5.45
C PHE A 41 -0.48 -12.16 4.56
N ASN A 42 -0.66 -12.60 3.31
CA ASN A 42 0.41 -12.59 2.32
C ASN A 42 0.39 -11.26 1.56
N ILE A 43 1.37 -10.39 1.82
CA ILE A 43 1.42 -9.05 1.24
C ILE A 43 1.71 -9.07 -0.27
N SER A 44 2.32 -10.15 -0.78
CA SER A 44 2.61 -10.31 -2.21
C SER A 44 1.36 -10.51 -3.07
N GLU A 45 0.19 -10.77 -2.46
CA GLU A 45 -1.11 -10.82 -3.15
C GLU A 45 -1.70 -9.44 -3.41
N THR A 46 -1.06 -8.37 -2.90
CA THR A 46 -1.52 -7.00 -3.12
C THR A 46 -0.92 -6.43 -4.40
N GLU A 47 -1.72 -5.67 -5.12
CA GLU A 47 -1.27 -4.95 -6.31
C GLU A 47 -1.44 -3.45 -6.10
N LEU A 48 -0.44 -2.68 -6.53
CA LEU A 48 -0.51 -1.23 -6.52
C LEU A 48 -0.59 -0.69 -7.94
N TYR A 49 -1.48 0.26 -8.17
CA TYR A 49 -1.65 0.96 -9.43
C TYR A 49 -1.43 2.46 -9.23
N VAL A 50 -0.72 3.08 -10.17
CA VAL A 50 -0.52 4.52 -10.26
C VAL A 50 -1.09 4.98 -11.59
N ASN A 51 -2.08 5.88 -11.56
CA ASN A 51 -2.80 6.36 -12.75
C ASN A 51 -3.26 5.20 -13.67
N ASP A 52 -3.91 4.19 -13.07
CA ASP A 52 -4.39 2.95 -13.70
C ASP A 52 -3.31 2.00 -14.26
N LYS A 53 -2.02 2.30 -14.07
CA LYS A 53 -0.93 1.40 -14.45
C LYS A 53 -0.41 0.64 -13.23
N LYS A 54 -0.26 -0.67 -13.35
CA LYS A 54 0.33 -1.50 -12.30
C LYS A 54 1.77 -1.05 -12.03
N ASN A 55 2.14 -0.88 -10.77
CA ASN A 55 3.46 -0.41 -10.36
C ASN A 55 4.40 -1.58 -10.06
N ILE A 56 5.49 -1.67 -10.82
CA ILE A 56 6.48 -2.77 -10.71
C ILE A 56 7.33 -2.65 -9.44
N ALA A 57 7.64 -1.43 -8.99
CA ALA A 57 8.45 -1.23 -7.79
C ALA A 57 7.73 -1.74 -6.53
N TRP A 58 6.40 -1.62 -6.46
CA TRP A 58 5.59 -2.28 -5.45
C TRP A 58 5.75 -3.80 -5.49
N ASP A 59 5.55 -4.42 -6.66
CA ASP A 59 5.69 -5.88 -6.82
C ASP A 59 7.07 -6.36 -6.34
N LEU A 60 8.14 -5.64 -6.72
CA LEU A 60 9.50 -5.94 -6.27
C LEU A 60 9.68 -5.75 -4.76
N ALA A 61 9.10 -4.71 -4.17
CA ALA A 61 9.20 -4.44 -2.74
C ALA A 61 8.48 -5.51 -1.89
N VAL A 62 7.29 -5.94 -2.31
CA VAL A 62 6.50 -6.94 -1.58
C VAL A 62 7.01 -8.37 -1.80
N GLN A 63 7.65 -8.66 -2.93
CA GLN A 63 8.22 -9.99 -3.22
C GLN A 63 9.63 -10.18 -2.64
N ASN A 64 10.48 -9.14 -2.68
CA ASN A 64 11.84 -9.21 -2.15
C ASN A 64 11.93 -8.86 -0.65
N GLY A 65 10.85 -8.33 -0.08
CA GLY A 65 10.82 -7.95 1.33
C GLY A 65 10.90 -9.16 2.27
N THR A 66 11.56 -9.00 3.41
CA THR A 66 11.67 -10.02 4.48
C THR A 66 10.33 -10.37 5.14
N ILE A 67 9.24 -9.70 4.75
CA ILE A 67 7.94 -9.69 5.42
C ILE A 67 6.85 -10.06 4.40
N ILE A 68 6.96 -11.23 3.80
CA ILE A 68 5.96 -11.74 2.84
C ILE A 68 4.68 -12.16 3.57
N ASN A 69 4.83 -12.83 4.72
CA ASN A 69 3.71 -13.37 5.51
C ASN A 69 3.60 -12.66 6.86
N LEU A 70 2.61 -11.78 6.97
CA LEU A 70 2.29 -11.05 8.18
C LEU A 70 1.34 -11.87 9.07
N LYS A 71 1.81 -12.30 10.24
CA LYS A 71 0.91 -12.80 11.28
C LYS A 71 0.27 -11.62 12.02
N VAL A 72 -1.06 -11.49 11.91
CA VAL A 72 -1.85 -10.44 12.57
C VAL A 72 -2.74 -11.09 13.64
N GLN A 73 -2.50 -10.71 14.89
CA GLN A 73 -3.26 -11.24 16.04
C GLN A 73 -4.70 -10.69 16.06
N PRO A 74 -5.65 -11.39 16.70
CA PRO A 74 -7.04 -10.93 16.83
C PRO A 74 -7.15 -9.49 17.34
N GLY A 75 -7.94 -8.66 16.67
CA GLY A 75 -8.15 -7.25 17.01
C GLY A 75 -6.91 -6.37 16.93
N LYS A 76 -5.80 -6.85 16.34
CA LYS A 76 -4.57 -6.09 16.16
C LYS A 76 -4.38 -5.69 14.71
N SER A 77 -3.50 -4.71 14.53
CA SER A 77 -3.07 -4.29 13.21
C SER A 77 -1.55 -4.41 13.03
N LYS A 78 -1.14 -4.53 11.77
CA LYS A 78 0.25 -4.50 11.33
C LYS A 78 0.39 -3.50 10.19
N THR A 79 1.45 -2.70 10.26
CA THR A 79 1.77 -1.71 9.23
C THR A 79 3.09 -2.10 8.57
N VAL A 80 3.13 -1.99 7.25
CA VAL A 80 4.35 -2.11 6.45
C VAL A 80 4.37 -0.97 5.44
N GLN A 81 5.52 -0.32 5.29
CA GLN A 81 5.72 0.79 4.35
C GLN A 81 7.11 0.73 3.73
N TRP A 82 7.25 1.26 2.53
CA TRP A 82 8.49 1.35 1.76
C TRP A 82 8.67 2.75 1.17
N PRO A 83 9.93 3.23 1.07
CA PRO A 83 10.26 4.47 0.37
C PRO A 83 10.26 4.21 -1.13
N LEU A 84 9.11 4.35 -1.78
CA LEU A 84 8.95 4.06 -3.22
C LEU A 84 8.65 5.28 -4.08
N GLY A 85 8.72 6.50 -3.53
CA GLY A 85 8.26 7.69 -4.23
C GLY A 85 8.88 7.92 -5.61
N ASP A 86 10.21 7.79 -5.74
CA ASP A 86 10.89 7.96 -7.04
C ASP A 86 10.39 6.96 -8.10
N ALA A 87 9.95 5.79 -7.65
CA ALA A 87 9.41 4.74 -8.52
C ALA A 87 7.88 4.82 -8.71
N LEU A 88 7.20 5.72 -8.00
CA LEU A 88 5.77 5.97 -8.12
C LEU A 88 5.47 7.23 -8.92
N PHE A 89 6.30 8.27 -8.78
CA PHE A 89 6.01 9.60 -9.31
C PHE A 89 7.05 10.01 -10.34
N GLU A 90 6.74 9.77 -11.61
CA GLU A 90 7.58 10.18 -12.74
C GLU A 90 7.40 11.66 -13.13
N GLN A 91 6.33 12.29 -12.65
CA GLN A 91 5.95 13.65 -13.03
C GLN A 91 5.17 14.36 -11.92
N THR A 92 5.14 15.69 -11.98
CA THR A 92 4.25 16.52 -11.16
C THR A 92 2.80 16.40 -11.60
N GLY A 93 1.85 16.64 -10.70
CA GLY A 93 0.41 16.70 -10.97
C GLY A 93 -0.40 15.93 -9.94
N ASN A 94 -1.69 15.74 -10.24
CA ASN A 94 -2.56 14.89 -9.44
C ASN A 94 -2.38 13.44 -9.88
N ILE A 95 -1.99 12.60 -8.93
CA ILE A 95 -1.64 11.22 -9.15
C ILE A 95 -2.59 10.37 -8.33
N ARG A 96 -3.30 9.45 -8.99
CA ARG A 96 -4.17 8.49 -8.32
C ARG A 96 -3.39 7.23 -8.02
N VAL A 97 -3.39 6.84 -6.75
CA VAL A 97 -2.78 5.61 -6.27
C VAL A 97 -3.88 4.69 -5.78
N GLU A 98 -3.83 3.43 -6.22
CA GLU A 98 -4.84 2.43 -5.90
C GLU A 98 -4.19 1.13 -5.46
N LEU A 99 -4.54 0.66 -4.27
CA LEU A 99 -4.15 -0.66 -3.76
C LEU A 99 -5.32 -1.62 -3.95
N ARG A 100 -5.06 -2.77 -4.57
CA ARG A 100 -6.02 -3.85 -4.76
C ARG A 100 -5.59 -5.09 -4.01
N TRP A 101 -6.56 -5.76 -3.39
CA TRP A 101 -6.40 -7.09 -2.83
C TRP A 101 -7.75 -7.79 -2.88
N LYS A 102 -7.86 -8.87 -3.65
CA LYS A 102 -9.14 -9.58 -3.89
C LYS A 102 -10.22 -8.59 -4.36
N GLU A 103 -11.35 -8.52 -3.63
CA GLU A 103 -12.46 -7.60 -3.91
C GLU A 103 -12.24 -6.20 -3.27
N THR A 104 -11.23 -6.05 -2.41
CA THR A 104 -10.92 -4.80 -1.71
C THR A 104 -10.10 -3.87 -2.60
N VAL A 105 -10.58 -2.62 -2.72
CA VAL A 105 -9.88 -1.54 -3.44
C VAL A 105 -9.78 -0.32 -2.53
N GLN A 106 -8.56 0.19 -2.32
CA GLN A 106 -8.28 1.41 -1.57
C GLN A 106 -7.66 2.45 -2.50
N ARG A 107 -8.14 3.69 -2.43
CA ARG A 107 -7.69 4.77 -3.32
C ARG A 107 -7.21 5.97 -2.53
N LYS A 108 -6.17 6.61 -3.06
CA LYS A 108 -5.63 7.89 -2.60
C LYS A 108 -5.32 8.77 -3.81
N GLU A 109 -5.51 10.06 -3.62
CA GLU A 109 -5.06 11.08 -4.57
C GLU A 109 -3.90 11.83 -3.94
N ILE A 110 -2.84 12.01 -4.72
CA ILE A 110 -1.59 12.59 -4.28
C ILE A 110 -1.25 13.71 -5.23
N THR A 111 -0.99 14.90 -4.69
CA THR A 111 -0.58 16.05 -5.50
C THR A 111 0.92 16.23 -5.42
N VAL A 112 1.62 16.06 -6.54
CA VAL A 112 3.06 16.34 -6.65
C VAL A 112 3.24 17.70 -7.31
N SER A 113 3.80 18.65 -6.58
CA SER A 113 4.09 20.01 -7.04
C SER A 113 5.56 20.16 -7.42
N LYS A 114 5.90 21.24 -8.14
CA LYS A 114 7.30 21.58 -8.42
C LYS A 114 8.05 21.97 -7.16
#